data_AF-A0AB34JU66-F1
#
_entry.id   AF-A0AB34JU66-F1
#
_cell.length_a   1.000
_cell.length_b   1.000
_cell.length_c   1.000
_cell.angle_alpha   90.00
_cell.angle_beta   90.00
_cell.angle_gamma   90.00
#
_symmetry.space_group_name_H-M   'P 1'
#
loop_
_entity.id
_entity.type
_entity.pdbx_description
1 polymer ?
#
loop_
_entity_poly.entity_id
_entity_poly.type
_entity_poly.pdbx_seq_one_letter_code
_entity_poly.pdbx_strand_id
1 'polypeptide(L)'
;MIAAWLANASSGSCGTTYDFVEGDCLKGDSGSFRLSEGESSSLHAAAAACARACVLCDRCAFLSFSPRHRDCSWYARCDTLRPARAVLSAPALLPPCARRRAPPPPPHAAAAPRAPPHASYAAWGGGGTPPLEAREAAVILTGKRVQEAALRRVLLKLRRGEPVRLAALGGSLTFGRGAARREEAWPEVVARALGAIWNHSALRVHNAALPATSAGFAALCYDSLVPFRADLLVIEYSHNTAQHAKMELLLYTAQQRADAVLVLDYAHVHHVDKFVQCARRRPLADAACPSLSRWEAAPPFEPQNVRFFPFLRASGVPVVSFAAYGPWLAQHPRLLRAIISDDARHLTARGYRMLASLVVHFAWREAVRLLSPPADNTSLHFPPRRHGALAACAVLPPAPSGSTCSIGSALLPLVLPCAAPSVCSWKYAVERGKPGLLTTTVNSTLRIAFPLPAHGGRRKEHEAAAHVHVMYLQSYEHMGVAEVSCVESCGCAPVQIDAHDTARRDSLETLAPRLRVVGAAGSRCVLEARLLRRTSSGEHKFKLTALIVTPPVADESAIEDVQDFVDSSPTSLVRLVEGGGNSPLKPSTSSLDLAS
;
A
#
# COMPACT_ATOMS: atom_id res chain seq x y z
N MET A 1 -30.49 -12.81 21.50
CA MET A 1 -30.52 -12.54 20.04
C MET A 1 -29.56 -13.42 19.27
N ILE A 2 -28.23 -13.39 19.51
CA ILE A 2 -27.26 -14.25 18.79
C ILE A 2 -27.58 -15.74 18.90
N ALA A 3 -27.92 -16.24 20.10
CA ALA A 3 -28.28 -17.65 20.30
C ALA A 3 -29.50 -18.09 19.46
N ALA A 4 -30.54 -17.24 19.37
CA ALA A 4 -31.71 -17.50 18.55
C ALA A 4 -31.40 -17.43 17.04
N TRP A 5 -30.49 -16.52 16.65
CA TRP A 5 -30.01 -16.46 15.27
C TRP A 5 -29.22 -17.71 14.87
N LEU A 6 -28.34 -18.17 15.75
CA LEU A 6 -27.56 -19.40 15.55
C LEU A 6 -28.47 -20.62 15.37
N ALA A 7 -29.57 -20.69 16.12
CA ALA A 7 -30.56 -21.76 15.97
C ALA A 7 -31.25 -21.76 14.59
N ASN A 8 -31.30 -20.62 13.90
CA ASN A 8 -31.91 -20.46 12.58
C ASN A 8 -30.87 -20.41 11.43
N ALA A 9 -29.58 -20.51 11.74
CA ALA A 9 -28.52 -20.47 10.74
C ALA A 9 -28.39 -21.83 10.02
N SER A 10 -28.23 -21.79 8.70
CA SER A 10 -28.09 -22.98 7.87
C SER A 10 -26.61 -23.25 7.56
N SER A 11 -26.26 -24.53 7.39
CA SER A 11 -24.91 -24.91 6.94
C SER A 11 -24.70 -24.49 5.49
N GLY A 12 -23.61 -23.78 5.20
CA GLY A 12 -23.28 -23.27 3.87
C GLY A 12 -22.78 -21.82 3.88
N SER A 13 -22.41 -21.31 2.70
CA SER A 13 -22.07 -19.90 2.47
C SER A 13 -23.01 -19.26 1.44
N CYS A 14 -23.26 -17.96 1.55
CA CYS A 14 -24.06 -17.21 0.56
C CYS A 14 -23.33 -16.97 -0.76
N GLY A 15 -22.01 -17.18 -0.78
CA GLY A 15 -21.18 -17.02 -1.96
C GLY A 15 -19.72 -17.34 -1.66
N THR A 16 -18.85 -17.02 -2.60
CA THR A 16 -17.41 -17.06 -2.39
C THR A 16 -16.94 -15.65 -2.07
N THR A 17 -16.42 -15.48 -0.88
CA THR A 17 -15.68 -14.30 -0.44
C THR A 17 -14.20 -14.67 -0.38
N TYR A 18 -13.36 -13.66 -0.40
CA TYR A 18 -11.91 -13.85 -0.36
C TYR A 18 -11.41 -13.41 1.00
N ASP A 19 -10.60 -14.24 1.63
CA ASP A 19 -9.91 -13.94 2.88
C ASP A 19 -9.28 -12.53 2.84
N PHE A 20 -9.61 -11.71 3.84
CA PHE A 20 -9.05 -10.36 4.05
C PHE A 20 -9.48 -9.29 3.04
N VAL A 21 -10.48 -9.56 2.21
CA VAL A 21 -11.06 -8.55 1.33
C VAL A 21 -12.38 -8.10 1.94
N GLU A 22 -12.34 -7.04 2.75
CA GLU A 22 -13.53 -6.47 3.42
C GLU A 22 -14.66 -6.13 2.45
N GLY A 23 -14.36 -5.91 1.17
CA GLY A 23 -15.33 -5.46 0.18
C GLY A 23 -15.71 -3.99 0.38
N ASP A 24 -16.34 -3.39 -0.63
CA ASP A 24 -16.87 -2.03 -0.51
C ASP A 24 -18.23 -2.11 0.21
N CYS A 25 -18.29 -1.68 1.47
CA CYS A 25 -19.54 -1.72 2.23
C CYS A 25 -20.64 -0.76 1.75
N LEU A 26 -20.32 0.20 0.88
CA LEU A 26 -21.26 1.16 0.31
C LEU A 26 -21.80 0.70 -1.05
N LYS A 27 -21.00 -0.05 -1.82
CA LYS A 27 -21.35 -0.43 -3.21
C LYS A 27 -21.14 -1.90 -3.55
N GLY A 28 -20.38 -2.64 -2.76
CA GLY A 28 -20.10 -4.06 -2.96
C GLY A 28 -21.27 -4.96 -2.60
N ASP A 29 -21.31 -6.14 -3.22
CA ASP A 29 -22.31 -7.17 -2.97
C ASP A 29 -21.85 -8.22 -1.94
N SER A 30 -20.55 -8.25 -1.61
CA SER A 30 -19.98 -9.13 -0.59
C SER A 30 -18.58 -8.70 -0.15
N GLY A 31 -18.13 -9.20 1.00
CA GLY A 31 -16.76 -9.08 1.49
C GLY A 31 -16.50 -9.97 2.69
N SER A 32 -15.28 -9.97 3.23
CA SER A 32 -14.91 -10.74 4.42
C SER A 32 -14.10 -9.93 5.44
N PHE A 33 -14.42 -10.16 6.70
CA PHE A 33 -13.68 -9.72 7.87
C PHE A 33 -12.94 -10.92 8.45
N ARG A 34 -11.77 -10.69 9.04
CA ARG A 34 -11.07 -11.74 9.78
C ARG A 34 -11.49 -11.72 11.25
N LEU A 35 -11.84 -12.88 11.79
CA LEU A 35 -12.05 -13.05 13.22
C LEU A 35 -10.70 -13.16 13.94
N SER A 36 -10.53 -12.43 15.03
CA SER A 36 -9.41 -12.64 15.94
C SER A 36 -9.48 -14.02 16.60
N GLU A 37 -8.39 -14.46 17.23
CA GLU A 37 -8.35 -15.72 17.96
C GLU A 37 -9.44 -15.80 19.05
N GLY A 38 -9.63 -14.72 19.82
CA GLY A 38 -10.68 -14.62 20.82
C GLY A 38 -12.08 -14.64 20.22
N GLU A 39 -12.30 -13.97 19.09
CA GLU A 39 -13.59 -13.98 18.40
C GLU A 39 -13.89 -15.34 17.74
N SER A 40 -12.86 -16.09 17.36
CA SER A 40 -12.99 -17.45 16.82
C SER A 40 -13.08 -18.56 17.88
N SER A 41 -13.04 -18.21 19.17
CA SER A 41 -13.02 -19.19 20.28
C SER A 41 -14.28 -20.05 20.39
N SER A 42 -15.41 -19.56 19.86
CA SER A 42 -16.68 -20.28 19.86
C SER A 42 -17.58 -19.80 18.72
N LEU A 43 -18.59 -20.60 18.36
CA LEU A 43 -19.63 -20.20 17.40
C LEU A 43 -20.34 -18.91 17.83
N HIS A 44 -20.63 -18.76 19.12
CA HIS A 44 -21.29 -17.57 19.65
C HIS A 44 -20.42 -16.32 19.54
N ALA A 45 -19.12 -16.42 19.90
CA ALA A 45 -18.19 -15.31 19.77
C ALA A 45 -18.01 -14.87 18.31
N ALA A 46 -17.90 -15.84 17.40
CA ALA A 46 -17.73 -15.58 15.97
C ALA A 46 -18.98 -14.93 15.36
N ALA A 47 -20.16 -15.49 15.63
CA ALA A 47 -21.43 -14.91 15.18
C ALA A 47 -21.63 -13.49 15.70
N ALA A 48 -21.30 -13.23 16.97
CA ALA A 48 -21.41 -11.91 17.56
C ALA A 48 -20.43 -10.91 16.93
N ALA A 49 -19.20 -11.32 16.65
CA ALA A 49 -18.22 -10.48 15.96
C ALA A 49 -18.68 -10.15 14.53
N CYS A 50 -19.18 -11.15 13.80
CA CYS A 50 -19.72 -10.95 12.47
C CYS A 50 -20.93 -10.03 12.42
N ALA A 51 -21.87 -10.21 13.33
CA ALA A 51 -23.02 -9.32 13.45
C ALA A 51 -22.58 -7.87 13.70
N ARG A 52 -21.58 -7.66 14.58
CA ARG A 52 -21.04 -6.31 14.84
C ARG A 52 -20.39 -5.70 13.60
N ALA A 53 -19.61 -6.48 12.83
CA ALA A 53 -18.97 -6.00 11.61
C ALA A 53 -20.01 -5.67 10.53
N CYS A 54 -21.02 -6.52 10.37
CA CYS A 54 -22.12 -6.32 9.43
C CYS A 54 -22.92 -5.03 9.68
N VAL A 55 -23.18 -4.68 10.94
CA VAL A 55 -23.91 -3.45 11.29
C VAL A 55 -23.16 -2.19 10.85
N LEU A 56 -21.84 -2.25 10.70
CA LEU A 56 -21.01 -1.15 10.21
C LEU A 56 -20.96 -1.08 8.67
N CYS A 57 -21.63 -2.03 8.00
CA CYS A 57 -21.59 -2.20 6.55
C CYS A 57 -22.98 -1.96 5.97
N ASP A 58 -23.21 -0.81 5.33
CA ASP A 58 -24.53 -0.36 4.85
C ASP A 58 -25.27 -1.38 3.98
N ARG A 59 -24.51 -2.18 3.20
CA ARG A 59 -25.08 -3.21 2.32
C ARG A 59 -25.12 -4.61 2.91
N CYS A 60 -24.63 -4.86 4.12
CA CYS A 60 -24.64 -6.19 4.70
C CYS A 60 -26.05 -6.64 5.09
N ALA A 61 -26.58 -7.65 4.40
CA ALA A 61 -27.89 -8.24 4.65
C ALA A 61 -27.82 -9.70 5.08
N PHE A 62 -26.72 -10.40 4.78
CA PHE A 62 -26.49 -11.80 5.13
C PHE A 62 -25.06 -11.99 5.63
N LEU A 63 -24.88 -12.97 6.51
CA LEU A 63 -23.59 -13.37 7.05
C LEU A 63 -23.33 -14.84 6.76
N SER A 64 -22.08 -15.17 6.46
CA SER A 64 -21.52 -16.52 6.48
C SER A 64 -20.27 -16.49 7.33
N PHE A 65 -20.08 -17.37 8.31
CA PHE A 65 -18.84 -17.37 9.10
C PHE A 65 -18.38 -18.76 9.52
N SER A 66 -17.10 -18.86 9.86
CA SER A 66 -16.48 -20.08 10.36
C SER A 66 -15.45 -19.75 11.44
N PRO A 67 -15.69 -20.16 12.71
CA PRO A 67 -14.67 -20.03 13.75
C PRO A 67 -13.40 -20.82 13.40
N ARG A 68 -13.56 -21.99 12.78
CA ARG A 68 -12.46 -22.86 12.36
C ARG A 68 -11.53 -22.17 11.36
N HIS A 69 -12.10 -21.43 10.40
CA HIS A 69 -11.32 -20.70 9.39
C HIS A 69 -11.01 -19.27 9.79
N ARG A 70 -11.50 -18.81 10.96
CA ARG A 70 -11.43 -17.41 11.40
C ARG A 70 -12.00 -16.44 10.36
N ASP A 71 -13.00 -16.91 9.62
CA ASP A 71 -13.62 -16.17 8.53
C ASP A 71 -14.99 -15.62 8.95
N CYS A 72 -15.27 -14.41 8.47
CA CYS A 72 -16.51 -13.71 8.67
C CYS A 72 -16.93 -12.95 7.41
N SER A 73 -17.76 -13.56 6.61
CA SER A 73 -18.17 -13.07 5.31
C SER A 73 -19.54 -12.40 5.34
N TRP A 74 -19.69 -11.29 4.64
CA TRP A 74 -20.95 -10.57 4.49
C TRP A 74 -21.40 -10.50 3.04
N TYR A 75 -22.72 -10.38 2.84
CA TYR A 75 -23.33 -10.32 1.52
C TYR A 75 -24.55 -9.39 1.52
N ALA A 76 -24.77 -8.67 0.43
CA ALA A 76 -25.96 -7.85 0.22
C ALA A 76 -27.18 -8.69 -0.18
N ARG A 77 -26.96 -9.88 -0.76
CA ARG A 77 -27.96 -10.84 -1.20
C ARG A 77 -27.45 -12.26 -0.97
N CYS A 78 -28.36 -13.22 -0.81
CA CYS A 78 -28.04 -14.64 -0.62
C CYS A 78 -29.04 -15.47 -1.42
N ASP A 79 -28.87 -15.49 -2.74
CA ASP A 79 -29.85 -16.11 -3.65
C ASP A 79 -29.79 -17.64 -3.57
N THR A 80 -28.61 -18.21 -3.32
CA THR A 80 -28.41 -19.66 -3.15
C THR A 80 -27.39 -19.94 -2.05
N LEU A 81 -27.73 -20.81 -1.11
CA LEU A 81 -26.77 -21.34 -0.14
C LEU A 81 -25.88 -22.39 -0.81
N ARG A 82 -24.58 -22.11 -0.90
CA ARG A 82 -23.58 -23.08 -1.36
C ARG A 82 -23.23 -24.02 -0.21
N PRO A 83 -23.23 -25.35 -0.42
CA PRO A 83 -22.82 -26.29 0.60
C PRO A 83 -21.36 -26.02 1.02
N ALA A 84 -21.14 -25.76 2.31
CA ALA A 84 -19.82 -25.54 2.88
C ALA A 84 -19.78 -26.14 4.28
N ARG A 85 -18.89 -27.12 4.49
CA ARG A 85 -18.72 -27.75 5.82
C ARG A 85 -18.16 -26.72 6.80
N ALA A 86 -18.72 -26.67 8.00
CA ALA A 86 -18.28 -25.79 9.08
C ALA A 86 -18.38 -24.27 8.79
N VAL A 87 -19.27 -23.89 7.87
CA VAL A 87 -19.69 -22.51 7.65
C VAL A 87 -21.19 -22.43 7.95
N LEU A 88 -21.60 -21.43 8.73
CA LEU A 88 -23.01 -21.16 9.01
C LEU A 88 -23.41 -19.85 8.35
N SER A 89 -24.59 -19.83 7.72
CA SER A 89 -25.16 -18.68 7.06
C SER A 89 -26.59 -18.39 7.49
N ALA A 90 -26.90 -17.11 7.67
CA ALA A 90 -28.26 -16.63 7.85
C ALA A 90 -28.36 -15.12 7.53
N PRO A 91 -29.59 -14.60 7.33
CA PRO A 91 -29.83 -13.16 7.22
C PRO A 91 -29.27 -12.42 8.44
N ALA A 92 -28.55 -11.33 8.26
CA ALA A 92 -27.94 -10.59 9.35
C ALA A 92 -29.00 -10.13 10.38
N LEU A 93 -28.65 -10.16 11.66
CA LEU A 93 -29.47 -9.60 12.75
C LEU A 93 -29.48 -8.06 12.65
N LEU A 94 -30.21 -7.54 11.68
CA LEU A 94 -30.51 -6.12 11.63
C LEU A 94 -31.75 -5.86 12.49
N PRO A 95 -31.69 -4.99 13.50
CA PRO A 95 -32.93 -4.48 14.08
C PRO A 95 -33.74 -3.80 12.96
N PRO A 96 -35.09 -3.87 12.99
CA PRO A 96 -35.97 -3.30 11.95
C PRO A 96 -35.74 -1.81 11.64
N CYS A 97 -34.97 -1.11 12.46
CA CYS A 97 -34.63 0.30 12.33
C CYS A 97 -33.46 0.61 11.36
N ALA A 98 -32.74 -0.39 10.82
CA ALA A 98 -31.52 -0.15 10.01
C ALA A 98 -31.77 0.15 8.51
N ARG A 99 -33.02 0.18 8.04
CA ARG A 99 -33.35 0.43 6.61
C ARG A 99 -33.67 1.90 6.26
N ARG A 100 -33.65 2.81 7.23
CA ARG A 100 -33.72 4.26 6.97
C ARG A 100 -32.30 4.80 7.06
N ARG A 101 -31.90 5.68 6.12
CA ARG A 101 -30.71 6.56 6.24
C ARG A 101 -30.56 6.93 7.71
N ALA A 102 -29.40 6.63 8.29
CA ALA A 102 -29.13 6.93 9.69
C ALA A 102 -29.57 8.38 9.97
N PRO A 103 -30.46 8.63 10.94
CA PRO A 103 -30.58 9.96 11.51
C PRO A 103 -29.19 10.39 11.98
N PRO A 104 -28.87 11.69 12.01
CA PRO A 104 -27.66 12.16 12.67
C PRO A 104 -27.58 11.49 14.06
N PRO A 105 -26.38 11.06 14.50
CA PRO A 105 -26.24 10.38 15.78
C PRO A 105 -26.96 11.19 16.85
N PRO A 106 -27.64 10.54 17.82
CA PRO A 106 -28.22 11.27 18.95
C PRO A 106 -27.13 12.17 19.52
N PRO A 107 -27.44 13.40 19.98
CA PRO A 107 -26.45 14.24 20.61
C PRO A 107 -25.88 13.44 21.79
N HIS A 108 -24.71 12.82 21.58
CA HIS A 108 -23.90 12.32 22.66
C HIS A 108 -23.71 13.54 23.53
N ALA A 109 -24.27 13.48 24.76
CA ALA A 109 -24.06 14.51 25.77
C ALA A 109 -22.58 14.85 25.71
N ALA A 110 -22.28 16.07 25.25
CA ALA A 110 -20.94 16.45 24.84
C ALA A 110 -20.04 16.22 26.05
N ALA A 111 -19.32 15.09 26.05
CA ALA A 111 -18.37 14.81 27.10
C ALA A 111 -17.40 16.00 27.06
N ALA A 112 -17.31 16.70 28.19
CA ALA A 112 -16.51 17.91 28.28
C ALA A 112 -15.13 17.64 27.66
N PRO A 113 -14.61 18.57 26.84
CA PRO A 113 -13.38 18.35 26.09
C PRO A 113 -12.24 17.98 27.05
N ARG A 114 -11.91 16.68 27.18
CA ARG A 114 -10.83 16.17 28.04
C ARG A 114 -9.46 16.52 27.46
N ALA A 115 -8.54 17.04 28.26
CA ALA A 115 -7.17 17.29 27.81
C ALA A 115 -6.55 16.04 27.14
N PRO A 116 -5.54 16.20 26.26
CA PRO A 116 -4.83 15.06 25.70
C PRO A 116 -4.37 14.11 26.83
N PRO A 117 -4.51 12.79 26.67
CA PRO A 117 -4.23 11.82 27.73
C PRO A 117 -2.72 11.61 27.93
N HIS A 118 -2.05 12.61 28.53
CA HIS A 118 -0.60 12.62 28.79
C HIS A 118 -0.14 11.40 29.58
N ALA A 119 -0.87 11.03 30.65
CA ALA A 119 -0.54 9.87 31.47
C ALA A 119 -0.59 8.55 30.68
N SER A 120 -1.63 8.35 29.87
CA SER A 120 -1.78 7.16 29.03
C SER A 120 -0.68 7.06 27.97
N TYR A 121 -0.31 8.19 27.35
CA TYR A 121 0.80 8.23 26.40
C TYR A 121 2.15 7.94 27.06
N ALA A 122 2.41 8.52 28.25
CA ALA A 122 3.63 8.27 29.01
C ALA A 122 3.74 6.79 29.41
N ALA A 123 2.65 6.20 29.91
CA ALA A 123 2.58 4.78 30.25
C ALA A 123 2.86 3.88 29.04
N TRP A 124 2.30 4.22 27.88
CA TRP A 124 2.57 3.50 26.64
C TRP A 124 4.04 3.62 26.19
N GLY A 125 4.62 4.83 26.28
CA GLY A 125 5.99 5.11 25.87
C GLY A 125 7.07 4.36 26.68
N GLY A 126 6.80 4.03 27.95
CA GLY A 126 7.76 3.33 28.82
C GLY A 126 8.07 1.89 28.39
N GLY A 127 7.25 1.25 27.56
CA GLY A 127 7.33 -0.17 27.20
C GLY A 127 8.26 -0.51 26.02
N GLY A 128 9.49 -0.01 26.01
CA GLY A 128 10.49 -0.34 24.97
C GLY A 128 10.37 0.44 23.66
N THR A 129 9.81 1.67 23.73
CA THR A 129 9.91 2.66 22.64
C THR A 129 11.13 3.57 22.86
N PRO A 130 11.59 4.31 21.82
CA PRO A 130 12.68 5.27 21.98
C PRO A 130 12.33 6.39 22.97
N PRO A 131 13.32 7.06 23.57
CA PRO A 131 13.09 8.18 24.48
C PRO A 131 12.36 9.32 23.77
N LEU A 132 11.73 10.23 24.54
CA LEU A 132 10.86 11.27 23.98
C LEU A 132 11.61 12.17 22.98
N GLU A 133 12.88 12.46 23.26
CA GLU A 133 13.75 13.29 22.43
C GLU A 133 13.95 12.66 21.04
N ALA A 134 14.16 11.34 21.00
CA ALA A 134 14.30 10.60 19.74
C ALA A 134 12.99 10.56 18.95
N ARG A 135 11.85 10.41 19.64
CA ARG A 135 10.52 10.46 19.03
C ARG A 135 10.20 11.84 18.46
N GLU A 136 10.53 12.91 19.18
CA GLU A 136 10.33 14.28 18.71
C GLU A 136 11.24 14.66 17.55
N ALA A 137 12.50 14.19 17.56
CA ALA A 137 13.41 14.34 16.43
C ALA A 137 12.89 13.64 15.17
N ALA A 138 12.03 12.63 15.32
CA ALA A 138 11.50 11.85 14.23
C ALA A 138 10.32 12.50 13.50
N VAL A 139 9.72 13.56 14.06
CA VAL A 139 8.75 14.40 13.34
C VAL A 139 9.52 15.34 12.43
N ILE A 140 9.60 15.03 11.14
CA ILE A 140 10.41 15.79 10.18
C ILE A 140 9.63 16.98 9.62
N LEU A 141 8.37 16.77 9.24
CA LEU A 141 7.49 17.80 8.70
C LEU A 141 6.13 17.74 9.42
N THR A 142 5.59 18.90 9.80
CA THR A 142 4.18 19.05 10.17
C THR A 142 3.40 19.52 8.95
N GLY A 143 2.15 19.09 8.79
CA GLY A 143 1.35 19.43 7.62
C GLY A 143 1.13 20.93 7.41
N LYS A 144 0.82 21.33 6.17
CA LYS A 144 0.27 22.66 5.86
C LYS A 144 -1.16 22.79 6.41
N ARG A 145 -1.68 24.02 6.48
CA ARG A 145 -3.01 24.36 7.06
C ARG A 145 -4.14 23.39 6.68
N VAL A 146 -4.23 22.96 5.42
CA VAL A 146 -5.26 22.02 4.97
C VAL A 146 -5.11 20.64 5.64
N GLN A 147 -3.90 20.10 5.69
CA GLN A 147 -3.60 18.83 6.36
C GLN A 147 -3.70 18.96 7.89
N GLU A 148 -3.31 20.10 8.47
CA GLU A 148 -3.50 20.36 9.90
C GLU A 148 -4.99 20.39 10.28
N ALA A 149 -5.82 21.07 9.47
CA ALA A 149 -7.26 21.14 9.70
C ALA A 149 -7.90 19.75 9.58
N ALA A 150 -7.45 18.93 8.62
CA ALA A 150 -7.89 17.55 8.50
C ALA A 150 -7.48 16.70 9.69
N LEU A 151 -6.20 16.73 10.07
CA LEU A 151 -5.69 16.01 11.22
C LEU A 151 -6.41 16.42 12.51
N ARG A 152 -6.65 17.73 12.71
CA ARG A 152 -7.44 18.24 13.84
C ARG A 152 -8.81 17.58 13.93
N ARG A 153 -9.51 17.38 12.80
CA ARG A 153 -10.80 16.66 12.79
C ARG A 153 -10.65 15.21 13.26
N VAL A 154 -9.64 14.49 12.77
CA VAL A 154 -9.36 13.11 13.21
C VAL A 154 -9.08 13.05 14.72
N LEU A 155 -8.25 13.96 15.23
CA LEU A 155 -7.90 14.01 16.64
C LEU A 155 -9.10 14.36 17.53
N LEU A 156 -10.01 15.21 17.05
CA LEU A 156 -11.28 15.49 17.72
C LEU A 156 -12.19 14.26 17.76
N LYS A 157 -12.25 13.45 16.68
CA LYS A 157 -12.97 12.18 16.69
C LYS A 157 -12.41 11.21 17.74
N LEU A 158 -11.08 11.07 17.79
CA LEU A 158 -10.41 10.27 18.82
C LEU A 158 -10.74 10.75 20.24
N ARG A 159 -10.72 12.07 20.47
CA ARG A 159 -11.06 12.68 21.77
C ARG A 159 -12.51 12.43 22.19
N ARG A 160 -13.43 12.35 21.22
CA ARG A 160 -14.88 12.19 21.46
C ARG A 160 -15.35 10.74 21.45
N GLY A 161 -14.49 9.78 21.14
CA GLY A 161 -14.89 8.38 20.98
C GLY A 161 -15.65 8.11 19.67
N GLU A 162 -15.68 9.06 18.73
CA GLU A 162 -16.34 8.88 17.43
C GLU A 162 -15.56 7.86 16.58
N PRO A 163 -16.20 7.00 15.78
CA PRO A 163 -15.50 6.03 14.93
C PRO A 163 -14.42 6.68 14.06
N VAL A 164 -13.23 6.06 14.02
CA VAL A 164 -12.08 6.50 13.20
C VAL A 164 -11.60 5.34 12.36
N ARG A 165 -11.54 5.55 11.04
CA ARG A 165 -10.99 4.61 10.07
C ARG A 165 -9.58 5.04 9.68
N LEU A 166 -8.60 4.32 10.21
CA LEU A 166 -7.21 4.44 9.80
C LEU A 166 -6.96 3.48 8.64
N ALA A 167 -6.36 3.95 7.56
CA ALA A 167 -5.84 3.09 6.50
C ALA A 167 -4.31 3.17 6.48
N ALA A 168 -3.65 2.04 6.23
CA ALA A 168 -2.22 1.96 6.03
C ALA A 168 -1.93 1.40 4.64
N LEU A 169 -1.24 2.17 3.81
CA LEU A 169 -0.75 1.76 2.50
C LEU A 169 0.77 1.56 2.58
N GLY A 170 1.25 0.43 2.07
CA GLY A 170 2.68 0.19 2.03
C GLY A 170 3.09 -1.17 1.49
N GLY A 171 4.38 -1.45 1.60
CA GLY A 171 4.98 -2.70 1.13
C GLY A 171 4.97 -3.81 2.18
N SER A 172 6.02 -4.64 2.15
CA SER A 172 6.12 -5.83 3.02
C SER A 172 6.26 -5.49 4.52
N LEU A 173 6.80 -4.32 4.86
CA LEU A 173 6.89 -3.84 6.24
C LEU A 173 5.50 -3.49 6.78
N THR A 174 4.73 -2.74 6.01
CA THR A 174 3.34 -2.43 6.39
C THR A 174 2.47 -3.67 6.44
N PHE A 175 2.70 -4.65 5.55
CA PHE A 175 2.06 -5.96 5.63
C PHE A 175 2.39 -6.73 6.92
N GLY A 176 3.55 -6.45 7.55
CA GLY A 176 3.98 -7.10 8.80
C GLY A 176 4.91 -8.28 8.61
N ARG A 177 5.64 -8.38 7.49
CA ARG A 177 6.62 -9.46 7.27
C ARG A 177 7.66 -9.47 8.41
N GLY A 178 8.10 -10.63 8.87
CA GLY A 178 9.06 -10.75 9.98
C GLY A 178 8.42 -10.71 11.38
N ALA A 179 7.16 -10.29 11.50
CA ALA A 179 6.37 -10.54 12.71
C ALA A 179 5.88 -11.99 12.74
N ALA A 180 5.75 -12.56 13.95
CA ALA A 180 5.18 -13.90 14.11
C ALA A 180 3.66 -13.88 13.89
N ARG A 181 3.02 -12.75 14.22
CA ARG A 181 1.57 -12.56 14.11
C ARG A 181 1.25 -11.23 13.42
N ARG A 182 0.15 -11.17 12.67
CA ARG A 182 -0.25 -9.96 11.93
C ARG A 182 -0.57 -8.81 12.87
N GLU A 183 -1.11 -9.12 14.05
CA GLU A 183 -1.41 -8.17 15.12
C GLU A 183 -0.16 -7.45 15.63
N GLU A 184 1.04 -7.96 15.34
CA GLU A 184 2.30 -7.33 15.71
C GLU A 184 2.82 -6.38 14.62
N ALA A 185 2.19 -6.33 13.45
CA ALA A 185 2.48 -5.35 12.41
C ALA A 185 2.24 -3.92 12.92
N TRP A 186 3.01 -2.95 12.41
CA TRP A 186 2.93 -1.58 12.93
C TRP A 186 1.54 -0.94 12.82
N PRO A 187 0.70 -1.16 11.78
CA PRO A 187 -0.63 -0.54 11.72
C PRO A 187 -1.53 -1.01 12.88
N GLU A 188 -1.45 -2.29 13.23
CA GLU A 188 -2.20 -2.90 14.34
C GLU A 188 -1.69 -2.40 15.70
N VAL A 189 -0.37 -2.22 15.82
CA VAL A 189 0.23 -1.62 17.02
C VAL A 189 -0.22 -0.16 17.18
N VAL A 190 -0.27 0.62 16.10
CA VAL A 190 -0.79 2.00 16.13
C VAL A 190 -2.24 2.01 16.58
N ALA A 191 -3.09 1.15 15.99
CA ALA A 191 -4.51 1.08 16.33
C ALA A 191 -4.73 0.78 17.82
N ARG A 192 -4.03 -0.23 18.36
CA ARG A 192 -4.11 -0.54 19.80
C ARG A 192 -3.56 0.58 20.68
N ALA A 193 -2.44 1.20 20.29
CA ALA A 193 -1.83 2.27 21.06
C ALA A 193 -2.74 3.51 21.13
N LEU A 194 -3.26 3.97 19.99
CA LEU A 194 -4.19 5.09 19.94
C LEU A 194 -5.50 4.75 20.67
N GLY A 195 -6.02 3.52 20.51
CA GLY A 195 -7.17 3.03 21.26
C GLY A 195 -6.96 3.10 22.78
N ALA A 196 -5.79 2.67 23.27
CA ALA A 196 -5.46 2.73 24.70
C ALA A 196 -5.24 4.18 25.18
N ILE A 197 -4.53 5.00 24.41
CA ILE A 197 -4.21 6.38 24.78
C ILE A 197 -5.49 7.19 24.94
N TRP A 198 -6.43 7.12 23.98
CA TRP A 198 -7.69 7.87 24.00
C TRP A 198 -8.88 7.13 24.63
N ASN A 199 -8.69 5.92 25.18
CA ASN A 199 -9.76 5.04 25.64
C ASN A 199 -10.86 4.88 24.57
N HIS A 200 -10.44 4.57 23.35
CA HIS A 200 -11.27 4.55 22.14
C HIS A 200 -11.43 3.12 21.62
N SER A 201 -12.67 2.64 21.59
CA SER A 201 -13.00 1.27 21.19
C SER A 201 -13.44 1.14 19.71
N ALA A 202 -13.71 2.27 19.04
CA ALA A 202 -14.25 2.33 17.68
C ALA A 202 -13.19 2.73 16.62
N LEU A 203 -11.90 2.71 16.97
CA LEU A 203 -10.81 2.86 16.02
C LEU A 203 -10.66 1.54 15.26
N ARG A 204 -10.66 1.62 13.92
CA ARG A 204 -10.41 0.48 13.04
C ARG A 204 -9.25 0.80 12.12
N VAL A 205 -8.42 -0.21 11.88
CA VAL A 205 -7.30 -0.13 10.95
C VAL A 205 -7.57 -1.04 9.77
N HIS A 206 -7.41 -0.48 8.57
CA HIS A 206 -7.39 -1.20 7.32
C HIS A 206 -5.95 -1.27 6.82
N ASN A 207 -5.31 -2.41 7.00
CA ASN A 207 -3.97 -2.64 6.49
C ASN A 207 -4.05 -3.09 5.03
N ALA A 208 -3.97 -2.12 4.12
CA ALA A 208 -4.05 -2.26 2.67
C ALA A 208 -2.70 -2.54 2.02
N ALA A 209 -1.70 -3.00 2.79
CA ALA A 209 -0.38 -3.26 2.27
C ALA A 209 -0.33 -4.49 1.37
N LEU A 210 0.43 -4.38 0.28
CA LEU A 210 0.74 -5.49 -0.60
C LEU A 210 2.26 -5.68 -0.66
N PRO A 211 2.81 -6.82 -0.21
CA PRO A 211 4.24 -7.04 -0.15
C PRO A 211 4.92 -6.84 -1.50
N ALA A 212 6.09 -6.21 -1.47
CA ALA A 212 6.94 -6.04 -2.65
C ALA A 212 6.30 -5.24 -3.80
N THR A 213 5.39 -4.31 -3.48
CA THR A 213 4.82 -3.33 -4.42
C THR A 213 5.38 -1.94 -4.19
N SER A 214 5.26 -1.07 -5.20
CA SER A 214 5.72 0.33 -5.13
C SER A 214 4.56 1.32 -4.98
N ALA A 215 4.88 2.58 -4.68
CA ALA A 215 3.88 3.65 -4.58
C ALA A 215 3.07 3.84 -5.89
N GLY A 216 3.68 3.59 -7.06
CA GLY A 216 2.99 3.72 -8.35
C GLY A 216 1.86 2.71 -8.51
N PHE A 217 2.08 1.46 -8.08
CA PHE A 217 1.02 0.45 -8.02
C PHE A 217 -0.11 0.91 -7.09
N ALA A 218 0.25 1.37 -5.89
CA ALA A 218 -0.74 1.84 -4.92
C ALA A 218 -1.54 3.04 -5.42
N ALA A 219 -0.94 3.92 -6.24
CA ALA A 219 -1.64 5.04 -6.84
C ALA A 219 -2.67 4.58 -7.88
N LEU A 220 -2.28 3.67 -8.78
CA LEU A 220 -3.14 3.14 -9.83
C LEU A 220 -4.28 2.26 -9.27
N CYS A 221 -4.02 1.56 -8.18
CA CYS A 221 -4.95 0.65 -7.51
C CYS A 221 -5.54 1.21 -6.22
N TYR A 222 -5.45 2.52 -6.00
CA TYR A 222 -5.83 3.15 -4.73
C TYR A 222 -7.25 2.75 -4.31
N ASP A 223 -8.21 2.83 -5.23
CA ASP A 223 -9.62 2.55 -4.94
C ASP A 223 -9.90 1.08 -4.63
N SER A 224 -9.10 0.16 -5.18
CA SER A 224 -9.17 -1.26 -4.84
C SER A 224 -8.51 -1.55 -3.50
N LEU A 225 -7.43 -0.84 -3.16
CA LEU A 225 -6.68 -1.03 -1.91
C LEU A 225 -7.36 -0.35 -0.72
N VAL A 226 -7.95 0.83 -0.92
CA VAL A 226 -8.62 1.63 0.10
C VAL A 226 -10.02 2.01 -0.44
N PRO A 227 -11.00 1.08 -0.39
CA PRO A 227 -12.32 1.26 -1.00
C PRO A 227 -13.24 2.22 -0.23
N PHE A 228 -12.68 3.02 0.67
CA PHE A 228 -13.41 3.98 1.50
C PHE A 228 -12.56 5.23 1.75
N ARG A 229 -13.21 6.32 2.13
CA ARG A 229 -12.53 7.55 2.54
C ARG A 229 -11.98 7.39 3.95
N ALA A 230 -10.67 7.18 4.08
CA ALA A 230 -9.99 7.08 5.36
C ALA A 230 -9.97 8.42 6.10
N ASP A 231 -10.17 8.39 7.43
CA ASP A 231 -10.00 9.57 8.29
C ASP A 231 -8.51 9.94 8.37
N LEU A 232 -7.67 8.93 8.57
CA LEU A 232 -6.21 9.03 8.54
C LEU A 232 -5.65 7.94 7.64
N LEU A 233 -4.94 8.35 6.59
CA LEU A 233 -4.15 7.45 5.75
C LEU A 233 -2.67 7.61 6.10
N VAL A 234 -2.01 6.49 6.39
CA VAL A 234 -0.55 6.45 6.58
C VAL A 234 0.08 5.71 5.40
N ILE A 235 1.05 6.34 4.74
CA ILE A 235 1.73 5.82 3.56
C ILE A 235 3.19 5.48 3.91
N GLU A 236 3.58 4.24 3.66
CA GLU A 236 4.95 3.73 3.85
C GLU A 236 5.38 2.98 2.59
N TYR A 237 6.10 3.66 1.70
CA TYR A 237 6.70 3.06 0.51
C TYR A 237 8.15 3.47 0.33
N SER A 238 8.77 4.03 1.38
CA SER A 238 10.17 4.47 1.32
C SER A 238 11.06 3.35 0.84
N HIS A 239 10.90 2.14 1.39
CA HIS A 239 11.71 0.99 1.02
C HIS A 239 11.50 0.52 -0.43
N ASN A 240 10.24 0.45 -0.89
CA ASN A 240 9.88 -0.22 -2.14
C ASN A 240 9.82 0.72 -3.35
N THR A 241 10.02 2.02 -3.17
CA THR A 241 9.94 3.01 -4.25
C THR A 241 11.30 3.67 -4.45
N ALA A 242 11.86 3.52 -5.66
CA ALA A 242 13.12 4.17 -6.02
C ALA A 242 12.93 5.56 -6.62
N GLN A 243 11.79 5.79 -7.27
CA GLN A 243 11.51 6.97 -8.09
C GLN A 243 10.50 7.88 -7.40
N HIS A 244 10.82 9.16 -7.22
CA HIS A 244 10.00 10.10 -6.46
C HIS A 244 8.64 10.37 -7.11
N ALA A 245 8.56 10.40 -8.44
CA ALA A 245 7.31 10.64 -9.18
C ALA A 245 6.21 9.62 -8.83
N LYS A 246 6.57 8.34 -8.59
CA LYS A 246 5.62 7.31 -8.13
C LYS A 246 5.01 7.65 -6.77
N MET A 247 5.82 8.17 -5.85
CA MET A 247 5.34 8.59 -4.54
C MET A 247 4.51 9.87 -4.65
N GLU A 248 4.89 10.81 -5.51
CA GLU A 248 4.14 12.03 -5.76
C GLU A 248 2.74 11.73 -6.32
N LEU A 249 2.62 10.86 -7.33
CA LEU A 249 1.35 10.40 -7.88
C LEU A 249 0.45 9.78 -6.80
N LEU A 250 1.03 8.94 -5.92
CA LEU A 250 0.30 8.34 -4.80
C LEU A 250 -0.17 9.41 -3.81
N LEU A 251 0.69 10.37 -3.43
CA LEU A 251 0.32 11.42 -2.49
C LEU A 251 -0.78 12.31 -3.04
N TYR A 252 -0.68 12.70 -4.30
CA TYR A 252 -1.73 13.51 -4.93
C TYR A 252 -3.05 12.73 -4.92
N THR A 253 -3.03 11.46 -5.34
CA THR A 253 -4.23 10.59 -5.32
C THR A 253 -4.79 10.48 -3.90
N ALA A 254 -3.94 10.20 -2.91
CA ALA A 254 -4.33 10.08 -1.52
C ALA A 254 -4.95 11.35 -0.93
N GLN A 255 -4.39 12.53 -1.23
CA GLN A 255 -4.91 13.81 -0.74
C GLN A 255 -6.31 14.13 -1.26
N GLN A 256 -6.73 13.56 -2.39
CA GLN A 256 -8.10 13.70 -2.90
C GLN A 256 -9.08 12.70 -2.25
N ARG A 257 -8.58 11.54 -1.79
CA ARG A 257 -9.40 10.39 -1.38
C ARG A 257 -9.42 10.13 0.12
N ALA A 258 -8.48 10.67 0.89
CA ALA A 258 -8.44 10.61 2.35
C ALA A 258 -8.65 11.99 2.98
N ASP A 259 -9.03 12.02 4.26
CA ASP A 259 -9.14 13.29 4.98
C ASP A 259 -7.77 13.83 5.39
N ALA A 260 -7.00 13.06 6.17
CA ALA A 260 -5.63 13.38 6.54
C ALA A 260 -4.66 12.32 5.99
N VAL A 261 -3.49 12.77 5.52
CA VAL A 261 -2.42 11.90 5.03
C VAL A 261 -1.16 12.10 5.89
N LEU A 262 -0.48 11.02 6.22
CA LEU A 262 0.81 11.00 6.89
C LEU A 262 1.78 10.10 6.13
N VAL A 263 2.99 10.57 5.89
CA VAL A 263 4.07 9.72 5.36
C VAL A 263 4.89 9.16 6.50
N LEU A 264 4.99 7.84 6.54
CA LEU A 264 5.89 7.09 7.41
C LEU A 264 7.11 6.68 6.58
N ASP A 265 8.22 7.38 6.83
CA ASP A 265 9.48 7.12 6.15
C ASP A 265 10.31 6.08 6.94
N TYR A 266 10.39 4.87 6.40
CA TYR A 266 11.26 3.83 6.94
C TYR A 266 12.64 3.87 6.28
N ALA A 267 13.64 4.30 7.06
CA ALA A 267 15.04 4.25 6.66
C ALA A 267 15.64 2.89 7.06
N HIS A 268 16.20 2.20 6.07
CA HIS A 268 16.62 0.81 6.22
C HIS A 268 17.74 0.58 7.25
N VAL A 269 17.63 -0.52 8.00
CA VAL A 269 18.63 -1.01 8.96
C VAL A 269 19.41 -2.25 8.48
N HIS A 270 19.40 -2.59 7.18
CA HIS A 270 19.97 -3.84 6.60
C HIS A 270 21.45 -4.09 6.91
N HIS A 271 22.17 -3.05 7.28
CA HIS A 271 23.56 -3.14 7.64
C HIS A 271 23.71 -2.50 9.00
N VAL A 272 23.40 -3.25 10.06
CA VAL A 272 23.57 -2.82 11.46
C VAL A 272 24.88 -2.07 11.63
N ASP A 273 25.99 -2.60 11.10
CA ASP A 273 27.30 -1.97 11.19
C ASP A 273 27.43 -0.68 10.38
N LYS A 274 26.92 -0.63 9.14
CA LYS A 274 26.93 0.61 8.32
C LYS A 274 25.98 1.66 8.88
N PHE A 275 24.84 1.25 9.42
CA PHE A 275 23.86 2.09 10.08
C PHE A 275 24.46 2.70 11.36
N VAL A 276 25.09 1.89 12.20
CA VAL A 276 25.82 2.34 13.40
C VAL A 276 26.95 3.29 13.00
N GLN A 277 27.73 2.98 11.95
CA GLN A 277 28.80 3.85 11.47
C GLN A 277 28.28 5.20 10.94
N CYS A 278 27.21 5.21 10.12
CA CYS A 278 26.60 6.46 9.63
C CYS A 278 25.98 7.27 10.78
N ALA A 279 25.31 6.62 11.73
CA ALA A 279 24.69 7.29 12.88
C ALA A 279 25.71 7.88 13.87
N ARG A 280 26.87 7.24 14.07
CA ARG A 280 27.95 7.75 14.94
C ARG A 280 28.69 8.95 14.36
N ARG A 281 28.65 9.15 13.04
CA ARG A 281 29.41 10.21 12.33
C ARG A 281 28.64 11.54 12.16
N ARG A 282 27.41 11.69 12.70
CA ARG A 282 26.54 12.86 12.40
C ARG A 282 26.26 13.78 13.60
N PRO A 283 26.46 15.11 13.46
CA PRO A 283 25.66 16.14 14.10
C PRO A 283 24.34 16.37 13.32
N LEU A 284 23.28 16.71 14.02
CA LEU A 284 21.86 16.48 13.69
C LEU A 284 21.19 17.34 12.59
N ALA A 285 21.90 18.05 11.70
CA ALA A 285 21.25 19.05 10.82
C ALA A 285 21.29 18.79 9.30
N ASP A 286 22.42 18.88 8.59
CA ASP A 286 22.31 19.26 7.15
C ASP A 286 23.18 18.51 6.12
N ALA A 287 23.80 17.36 6.42
CA ALA A 287 24.57 16.61 5.42
C ALA A 287 24.02 15.19 5.18
N ALA A 288 23.70 14.88 3.92
CA ALA A 288 23.51 13.51 3.46
C ALA A 288 24.74 12.67 3.86
N CYS A 289 24.56 11.40 4.26
CA CYS A 289 25.72 10.50 4.37
C CYS A 289 26.37 10.49 2.98
N PRO A 290 27.64 10.92 2.83
CA PRO A 290 28.29 10.91 1.52
C PRO A 290 28.11 9.51 0.95
N SER A 291 27.73 9.44 -0.33
CA SER A 291 27.54 8.20 -1.05
C SER A 291 28.67 7.24 -0.65
N LEU A 292 28.31 6.11 -0.05
CA LEU A 292 29.26 5.02 0.24
C LEU A 292 29.69 4.33 -1.07
N SER A 293 29.98 5.11 -2.11
CA SER A 293 30.43 4.72 -3.45
C SER A 293 31.84 4.14 -3.45
N ARG A 294 32.55 4.18 -2.31
CA ARG A 294 33.89 3.60 -2.15
C ARG A 294 33.91 2.13 -1.69
N TRP A 295 32.75 1.50 -1.52
CA TRP A 295 32.66 0.07 -1.19
C TRP A 295 32.03 -0.64 -2.39
N GLU A 296 32.91 -1.13 -3.26
CA GLU A 296 32.63 -1.68 -4.58
C GLU A 296 31.53 -2.76 -4.54
N ALA A 297 30.66 -2.72 -5.57
CA ALA A 297 29.56 -3.64 -5.89
C ALA A 297 28.13 -3.35 -5.38
N ALA A 298 27.87 -2.30 -4.58
CA ALA A 298 26.49 -1.86 -4.30
C ALA A 298 26.28 -0.39 -4.70
N PRO A 299 25.23 -0.04 -5.47
CA PRO A 299 24.95 1.36 -5.79
C PRO A 299 24.81 2.17 -4.49
N PRO A 300 25.26 3.44 -4.49
CA PRO A 300 25.36 4.24 -3.28
C PRO A 300 24.00 4.31 -2.57
N PHE A 301 24.00 3.84 -1.33
CA PHE A 301 22.83 3.87 -0.44
C PHE A 301 22.61 5.32 0.00
N GLU A 302 22.02 6.11 -0.88
CA GLU A 302 21.43 7.39 -0.49
C GLU A 302 20.20 7.06 0.37
N PRO A 303 20.13 7.57 1.61
CA PRO A 303 18.95 7.41 2.44
C PRO A 303 17.72 7.85 1.62
N GLN A 304 16.76 6.95 1.38
CA GLN A 304 15.63 7.18 0.46
C GLN A 304 14.81 8.43 0.84
N ASN A 305 14.86 8.81 2.11
CA ASN A 305 14.30 10.03 2.62
C ASN A 305 14.89 11.29 1.95
N VAL A 306 16.20 11.35 1.69
CA VAL A 306 16.86 12.45 0.94
C VAL A 306 16.28 12.62 -0.46
N ARG A 307 15.98 11.50 -1.13
CA ARG A 307 15.40 11.52 -2.48
C ARG A 307 13.99 12.10 -2.52
N PHE A 308 13.23 11.90 -1.45
CA PHE A 308 11.84 12.30 -1.40
C PHE A 308 11.61 13.64 -0.71
N PHE A 309 12.53 14.08 0.15
CA PHE A 309 12.37 15.30 0.93
C PHE A 309 12.06 16.56 0.12
N PRO A 310 12.67 16.81 -1.05
CA PRO A 310 12.33 17.99 -1.84
C PRO A 310 10.83 18.09 -2.16
N PHE A 311 10.22 17.02 -2.68
CA PHE A 311 8.79 17.04 -3.01
C PHE A 311 7.89 16.83 -1.78
N LEU A 312 8.31 16.07 -0.77
CA LEU A 312 7.56 15.94 0.49
C LEU A 312 7.44 17.30 1.20
N ARG A 313 8.46 18.16 1.07
CA ARG A 313 8.38 19.56 1.50
C ARG A 313 7.36 20.33 0.66
N ALA A 314 7.32 20.14 -0.66
CA ALA A 314 6.35 20.81 -1.52
C ALA A 314 4.89 20.38 -1.25
N SER A 315 4.64 19.08 -1.04
CA SER A 315 3.30 18.46 -0.92
C SER A 315 2.47 18.94 0.27
N GLY A 316 3.14 19.47 1.31
CA GLY A 316 2.46 19.93 2.52
C GLY A 316 1.94 18.81 3.43
N VAL A 317 2.35 17.56 3.17
CA VAL A 317 1.96 16.38 3.95
C VAL A 317 2.93 16.21 5.13
N PRO A 318 2.46 15.91 6.35
CA PRO A 318 3.34 15.60 7.47
C PRO A 318 4.17 14.35 7.21
N VAL A 319 5.39 14.32 7.76
CA VAL A 319 6.34 13.21 7.59
C VAL A 319 6.97 12.86 8.92
N VAL A 320 6.94 11.58 9.26
CA VAL A 320 7.73 11.00 10.36
C VAL A 320 8.78 10.05 9.79
N SER A 321 9.98 10.02 10.35
CA SER A 321 11.09 9.22 9.80
C SER A 321 11.77 8.36 10.85
N PHE A 322 11.90 7.07 10.55
CA PHE A 322 12.67 6.13 11.36
C PHE A 322 14.16 6.45 11.41
N ALA A 323 14.69 7.21 10.44
CA ALA A 323 16.09 7.63 10.41
C ALA A 323 16.51 8.40 11.67
N ALA A 324 15.59 9.15 12.27
CA ALA A 324 15.84 9.92 13.48
C ALA A 324 16.14 9.05 14.71
N TYR A 325 15.77 7.77 14.69
CA TYR A 325 16.17 6.82 15.74
C TYR A 325 17.62 6.36 15.60
N GLY A 326 18.31 6.66 14.50
CA GLY A 326 19.67 6.23 14.22
C GLY A 326 20.68 6.56 15.32
N PRO A 327 20.84 7.84 15.71
CA PRO A 327 21.79 8.21 16.77
C PRO A 327 21.55 7.46 18.09
N TRP A 328 20.28 7.30 18.48
CA TRP A 328 19.93 6.55 19.68
C TRP A 328 20.20 5.05 19.52
N LEU A 329 19.76 4.43 18.43
CA LEU A 329 19.99 3.01 18.14
C LEU A 329 21.47 2.64 18.03
N ALA A 330 22.31 3.56 17.55
CA ALA A 330 23.75 3.35 17.45
C ALA A 330 24.46 3.20 18.80
N GLN A 331 23.83 3.70 19.86
CA GLN A 331 24.26 3.51 21.25
C GLN A 331 23.69 2.21 21.86
N HIS A 332 22.76 1.54 21.18
CA HIS A 332 22.05 0.34 21.67
C HIS A 332 22.17 -0.84 20.68
N PRO A 333 23.37 -1.36 20.38
CA PRO A 333 23.58 -2.36 19.33
C PRO A 333 22.84 -3.69 19.57
N ARG A 334 22.65 -4.10 20.84
CA ARG A 334 21.84 -5.29 21.18
C ARG A 334 20.37 -5.10 20.81
N LEU A 335 19.83 -3.92 21.08
CA LEU A 335 18.47 -3.56 20.68
C LEU A 335 18.36 -3.52 19.16
N LEU A 336 19.32 -2.90 18.48
CA LEU A 336 19.34 -2.80 17.02
C LEU A 336 19.28 -4.18 16.35
N ARG A 337 20.00 -5.17 16.87
CA ARG A 337 19.90 -6.56 16.39
C ARG A 337 18.53 -7.18 16.69
N ALA A 338 17.97 -6.92 17.88
CA ALA A 338 16.69 -7.50 18.30
C ALA A 338 15.46 -6.93 17.56
N ILE A 339 15.58 -5.81 16.86
CA ILE A 339 14.46 -5.21 16.11
C ILE A 339 14.40 -5.68 14.65
N ILE A 340 15.42 -6.38 14.17
CA ILE A 340 15.52 -6.89 12.79
C ILE A 340 15.24 -8.39 12.81
N SER A 341 14.42 -8.89 11.88
CA SER A 341 14.15 -10.31 11.72
C SER A 341 15.34 -11.07 11.12
N ASP A 342 15.26 -12.40 11.12
CA ASP A 342 16.34 -13.29 10.66
C ASP A 342 16.67 -13.13 9.16
N ASP A 343 15.73 -12.61 8.36
CA ASP A 343 16.00 -12.28 6.96
C ASP A 343 16.86 -11.00 6.79
N ALA A 344 17.24 -10.36 7.89
CA ALA A 344 17.96 -9.09 7.95
C ALA A 344 17.24 -7.93 7.23
N ARG A 345 15.97 -8.11 6.84
CA ARG A 345 15.20 -7.17 6.01
C ARG A 345 14.04 -6.55 6.73
N HIS A 346 13.26 -7.37 7.38
CA HIS A 346 12.05 -6.91 8.02
C HIS A 346 12.27 -6.72 9.51
N LEU A 347 11.22 -6.25 10.17
CA LEU A 347 11.24 -5.95 11.58
C LEU A 347 10.65 -7.12 12.36
N THR A 348 11.19 -7.37 13.55
CA THR A 348 10.51 -8.21 14.55
C THR A 348 9.31 -7.47 15.12
N ALA A 349 8.49 -8.14 15.94
CA ALA A 349 7.44 -7.47 16.72
C ALA A 349 7.96 -6.27 17.53
N ARG A 350 9.20 -6.34 18.03
CA ARG A 350 9.85 -5.23 18.75
C ARG A 350 10.18 -4.07 17.81
N GLY A 351 10.69 -4.37 16.61
CA GLY A 351 10.94 -3.37 15.58
C GLY A 351 9.67 -2.69 15.10
N TYR A 352 8.58 -3.44 14.90
CA TYR A 352 7.28 -2.85 14.55
C TYR A 352 6.69 -1.97 15.65
N ARG A 353 6.89 -2.29 16.93
CA ARG A 353 6.54 -1.36 18.03
C ARG A 353 7.33 -0.06 17.96
N MET A 354 8.62 -0.12 17.62
CA MET A 354 9.41 1.09 17.38
C MET A 354 8.90 1.86 16.17
N LEU A 355 8.62 1.20 15.05
CA LEU A 355 8.09 1.87 13.85
C LEU A 355 6.74 2.54 14.13
N ALA A 356 5.82 1.83 14.81
CA ALA A 356 4.53 2.36 15.22
C ALA A 356 4.64 3.59 16.14
N SER A 357 5.70 3.67 16.95
CA SER A 357 5.91 4.81 17.86
C SER A 357 6.06 6.15 17.18
N LEU A 358 6.49 6.18 15.92
CA LEU A 358 6.55 7.39 15.12
C LEU A 358 5.15 7.97 14.89
N VAL A 359 4.22 7.14 14.43
CA VAL A 359 2.83 7.53 14.13
C VAL A 359 2.07 7.86 15.41
N VAL A 360 2.23 7.04 16.46
CA VAL A 360 1.58 7.26 17.76
C VAL A 360 2.05 8.57 18.39
N HIS A 361 3.36 8.79 18.39
CA HIS A 361 3.94 10.02 18.92
C HIS A 361 3.46 11.25 18.14
N PHE A 362 3.49 11.19 16.81
CA PHE A 362 2.98 12.27 15.96
C PHE A 362 1.52 12.61 16.27
N ALA A 363 0.64 11.60 16.35
CA ALA A 363 -0.78 11.84 16.67
C ALA A 363 -0.97 12.49 18.06
N TRP A 364 -0.24 12.02 19.07
CA TRP A 364 -0.30 12.59 20.41
C TRP A 364 0.26 14.01 20.47
N ARG A 365 1.45 14.25 19.89
CA ARG A 365 2.10 15.56 19.80
C ARG A 365 1.20 16.57 19.12
N GLU A 366 0.62 16.19 17.99
CA GLU A 366 -0.30 17.06 17.24
C GLU A 366 -1.62 17.28 17.96
N ALA A 367 -2.09 16.33 18.78
CA ALA A 367 -3.23 16.56 19.67
C ALA A 367 -2.92 17.62 20.73
N VAL A 368 -1.75 17.55 21.36
CA VAL A 368 -1.29 18.58 22.30
C VAL A 368 -1.20 19.94 21.59
N ARG A 369 -0.57 19.99 20.41
CA ARG A 369 -0.38 21.24 19.67
C ARG A 369 -1.67 21.85 19.12
N LEU A 370 -2.55 21.04 18.54
CA LEU A 370 -3.72 21.52 17.81
C LEU A 370 -4.95 21.66 18.71
N LEU A 371 -5.09 20.86 19.78
CA LEU A 371 -6.32 20.84 20.58
C LEU A 371 -6.22 21.56 21.91
N SER A 372 -5.02 21.96 22.34
CA SER A 372 -4.84 22.74 23.57
C SER A 372 -5.16 24.21 23.35
N PRO A 373 -5.78 24.91 24.33
CA PRO A 373 -6.03 26.33 24.24
C PRO A 373 -4.70 27.12 24.24
N PRO A 374 -4.64 28.32 23.63
CA PRO A 374 -3.39 29.08 23.46
C PRO A 374 -2.70 29.61 24.73
N ALA A 375 -3.16 29.27 25.95
CA ALA A 375 -2.90 30.10 27.14
C ALA A 375 -2.25 29.42 28.35
N ASP A 376 -1.93 28.12 28.33
CA ASP A 376 -1.21 27.49 29.45
C ASP A 376 0.31 27.59 29.24
N ASN A 377 0.92 28.58 29.88
CA ASN A 377 2.38 28.82 29.99
C ASN A 377 3.18 27.65 30.62
N THR A 378 2.52 26.54 30.96
CA THR A 378 3.10 25.31 31.53
C THR A 378 3.02 24.11 30.59
N SER A 379 2.46 24.27 29.39
CA SER A 379 2.22 23.18 28.44
C SER A 379 3.43 22.93 27.51
N LEU A 380 3.69 21.65 27.21
CA LEU A 380 4.68 21.22 26.22
C LEU A 380 4.44 21.95 24.88
N HIS A 381 5.32 22.89 24.54
CA HIS A 381 5.21 23.66 23.30
C HIS A 381 5.90 22.91 22.15
N PHE A 382 5.11 22.44 21.19
CA PHE A 382 5.61 21.78 19.98
C PHE A 382 5.54 22.72 18.78
N PRO A 383 6.67 23.35 18.35
CA PRO A 383 6.64 24.22 17.19
C PRO A 383 6.32 23.44 15.91
N PRO A 384 5.61 24.04 14.93
CA PRO A 384 5.43 23.42 13.62
C PRO A 384 6.77 23.25 12.92
N ARG A 385 6.99 22.08 12.31
CA ARG A 385 8.18 21.78 11.50
C ARG A 385 7.86 22.15 10.05
N ARG A 386 8.33 23.32 9.63
CA ARG A 386 7.87 23.96 8.39
C ARG A 386 8.48 23.32 7.15
N HIS A 387 7.65 23.30 6.11
CA HIS A 387 8.06 23.13 4.73
C HIS A 387 8.88 24.36 4.30
N GLY A 388 10.11 24.17 3.84
CA GLY A 388 10.88 25.27 3.22
C GLY A 388 10.14 25.82 2.00
N ALA A 389 10.37 27.10 1.67
CA ALA A 389 9.92 27.67 0.40
C ALA A 389 10.72 26.99 -0.72
N LEU A 390 10.11 26.05 -1.42
CA LEU A 390 10.66 25.44 -2.62
C LEU A 390 9.83 25.90 -3.82
N ALA A 391 10.55 26.12 -4.93
CA ALA A 391 10.01 26.47 -6.23
C ALA A 391 8.83 25.56 -6.59
N ALA A 392 7.87 26.11 -7.33
CA ALA A 392 6.67 25.40 -7.77
C ALA A 392 7.07 24.07 -8.43
N CYS A 393 6.93 22.96 -7.71
CA CYS A 393 6.96 21.64 -8.32
C CYS A 393 5.81 21.60 -9.33
N ALA A 394 6.07 21.09 -10.53
CA ALA A 394 5.02 20.81 -11.49
C ALA A 394 4.00 19.91 -10.78
N VAL A 395 2.77 20.39 -10.65
CA VAL A 395 1.71 19.64 -9.98
C VAL A 395 1.35 18.47 -10.89
N LEU A 396 1.80 17.26 -10.54
CA LEU A 396 1.36 16.07 -11.27
C LEU A 396 -0.17 15.93 -11.13
N PRO A 397 -0.88 15.60 -12.23
CA PRO A 397 -2.29 15.29 -12.15
C PRO A 397 -2.54 14.03 -11.30
N PRO A 398 -3.74 13.87 -10.72
CA PRO A 398 -4.10 12.65 -10.01
C PRO A 398 -4.01 11.43 -10.93
N ALA A 399 -3.90 10.24 -10.33
CA ALA A 399 -4.17 9.01 -11.05
C ALA A 399 -5.55 9.12 -11.75
N PRO A 400 -5.67 8.66 -13.01
CA PRO A 400 -6.90 8.84 -13.77
C PRO A 400 -8.10 8.26 -13.04
N SER A 401 -9.16 9.05 -12.88
CA SER A 401 -10.42 8.54 -12.35
C SER A 401 -11.00 7.48 -13.28
N GLY A 402 -11.56 6.40 -12.73
CA GLY A 402 -12.12 5.31 -13.51
C GLY A 402 -11.12 4.21 -13.88
N SER A 403 -9.97 4.16 -13.22
CA SER A 403 -9.12 2.97 -13.25
C SER A 403 -9.85 1.78 -12.63
N THR A 404 -9.72 0.61 -13.25
CA THR A 404 -10.11 -0.66 -12.63
C THR A 404 -8.86 -1.45 -12.32
N CYS A 405 -8.73 -1.92 -11.08
CA CYS A 405 -7.59 -2.73 -10.67
C CYS A 405 -8.06 -4.05 -10.06
N SER A 406 -7.73 -5.15 -10.73
CA SER A 406 -8.00 -6.52 -10.30
C SER A 406 -6.72 -7.17 -9.81
N ILE A 407 -6.62 -7.40 -8.51
CA ILE A 407 -5.42 -7.92 -7.83
C ILE A 407 -5.70 -9.34 -7.31
N GLY A 408 -4.73 -10.24 -7.47
CA GLY A 408 -4.80 -11.58 -6.89
C GLY A 408 -6.06 -12.33 -7.32
N SER A 409 -6.91 -12.71 -6.36
CA SER A 409 -8.13 -13.47 -6.65
C SER A 409 -9.18 -12.68 -7.43
N ALA A 410 -9.13 -11.34 -7.42
CA ALA A 410 -10.03 -10.51 -8.23
C ALA A 410 -9.78 -10.66 -9.74
N LEU A 411 -8.69 -11.32 -10.15
CA LEU A 411 -8.46 -11.74 -11.53
C LEU A 411 -9.37 -12.91 -11.93
N LEU A 412 -9.76 -13.79 -11.00
CA LEU A 412 -10.45 -15.04 -11.34
C LEU A 412 -11.76 -14.85 -12.10
N PRO A 413 -12.65 -13.89 -11.73
CA PRO A 413 -13.87 -13.64 -12.50
C PRO A 413 -13.61 -13.12 -13.92
N LEU A 414 -12.40 -12.60 -14.18
CA LEU A 414 -12.00 -12.09 -15.49
C LEU A 414 -11.40 -13.18 -16.38
N VAL A 415 -10.95 -14.30 -15.81
CA VAL A 415 -10.36 -15.40 -16.57
C VAL A 415 -11.41 -16.10 -17.42
N LEU A 416 -11.16 -16.19 -18.72
CA LEU A 416 -12.02 -16.91 -19.64
C LEU A 416 -11.80 -18.42 -19.56
N PRO A 417 -12.84 -19.24 -19.78
CA PRO A 417 -12.69 -20.68 -19.91
C PRO A 417 -11.69 -21.04 -21.00
N CYS A 418 -10.92 -22.08 -20.74
CA CYS A 418 -9.92 -22.57 -21.67
C CYS A 418 -10.49 -23.54 -22.68
N ALA A 419 -10.05 -23.41 -23.94
CA ALA A 419 -10.46 -24.29 -25.03
C ALA A 419 -10.00 -25.75 -24.82
N ALA A 420 -8.81 -25.95 -24.21
CA ALA A 420 -8.30 -27.27 -23.87
C ALA A 420 -7.40 -27.23 -22.61
N PRO A 421 -7.50 -28.21 -21.69
CA PRO A 421 -6.66 -28.27 -20.49
C PRO A 421 -5.14 -28.36 -20.78
N SER A 422 -4.75 -28.98 -21.90
CA SER A 422 -3.35 -29.12 -22.33
C SER A 422 -2.69 -27.78 -22.70
N VAL A 423 -3.48 -26.75 -23.00
CA VAL A 423 -3.02 -25.42 -23.41
C VAL A 423 -3.17 -24.39 -22.28
N CYS A 424 -3.78 -24.75 -21.16
CA CYS A 424 -4.11 -23.84 -20.06
C CYS A 424 -3.81 -24.42 -18.68
N SER A 425 -2.54 -24.42 -18.32
CA SER A 425 -2.10 -24.89 -17.00
C SER A 425 -1.95 -23.80 -15.95
N TRP A 426 -2.50 -22.60 -16.21
CA TRP A 426 -2.48 -21.49 -15.26
C TRP A 426 -3.37 -21.79 -14.06
N LYS A 427 -2.82 -21.64 -12.85
CA LYS A 427 -3.51 -21.91 -11.59
C LYS A 427 -3.36 -20.73 -10.66
N TYR A 428 -4.41 -20.44 -9.92
CA TYR A 428 -4.32 -19.50 -8.82
C TYR A 428 -3.52 -20.10 -7.67
N ALA A 429 -2.54 -19.36 -7.17
CA ALA A 429 -1.75 -19.78 -6.03
C ALA A 429 -1.34 -18.58 -5.18
N VAL A 430 -1.22 -18.81 -3.87
CA VAL A 430 -0.62 -17.86 -2.93
C VAL A 430 0.71 -18.43 -2.46
N GLU A 431 1.80 -17.94 -3.03
CA GLU A 431 3.14 -18.39 -2.64
C GLU A 431 3.79 -17.31 -1.77
N ARG A 432 4.21 -17.66 -0.56
CA ARG A 432 4.86 -16.72 0.39
C ARG A 432 4.05 -15.42 0.60
N GLY A 433 2.73 -15.53 0.62
CA GLY A 433 1.82 -14.40 0.80
C GLY A 433 1.56 -13.55 -0.45
N LYS A 434 2.05 -13.97 -1.63
CA LYS A 434 1.81 -13.27 -2.90
C LYS A 434 0.79 -14.02 -3.77
N PRO A 435 -0.46 -13.54 -3.84
CA PRO A 435 -1.51 -14.15 -4.65
C PRO A 435 -1.31 -13.86 -6.14
N GLY A 436 -1.64 -14.81 -7.01
CA GLY A 436 -1.65 -14.58 -8.46
C GLY A 436 -1.95 -15.83 -9.27
N LEU A 437 -2.10 -15.65 -10.58
CA LEU A 437 -2.24 -16.71 -11.57
C LEU A 437 -0.84 -17.12 -12.03
N LEU A 438 -0.49 -18.38 -11.86
CA LEU A 438 0.84 -18.91 -12.10
C LEU A 438 0.80 -20.11 -13.05
N THR A 439 1.82 -20.21 -13.91
CA THR A 439 2.11 -21.39 -14.72
C THR A 439 3.61 -21.66 -14.76
N THR A 440 3.97 -22.92 -15.00
CA THR A 440 5.33 -23.36 -15.36
C THR A 440 5.36 -24.09 -16.70
N THR A 441 4.20 -24.24 -17.36
CA THR A 441 4.10 -25.02 -18.60
C THR A 441 4.27 -24.10 -19.80
N VAL A 442 5.36 -24.33 -20.50
CA VAL A 442 5.65 -23.70 -21.79
C VAL A 442 4.46 -23.80 -22.75
N ASN A 443 4.22 -22.73 -23.50
CA ASN A 443 3.11 -22.53 -24.43
C ASN A 443 1.71 -22.49 -23.78
N SER A 444 1.62 -22.55 -22.45
CA SER A 444 0.32 -22.35 -21.79
C SER A 444 -0.16 -20.91 -21.93
N THR A 445 -1.46 -20.75 -22.13
CA THR A 445 -2.13 -19.46 -22.33
C THR A 445 -3.09 -19.16 -21.18
N LEU A 446 -3.20 -17.89 -20.85
CA LEU A 446 -4.17 -17.33 -19.92
C LEU A 446 -4.91 -16.22 -20.63
N ARG A 447 -6.23 -16.33 -20.72
CA ARG A 447 -7.08 -15.33 -21.36
C ARG A 447 -7.88 -14.58 -20.30
N ILE A 448 -7.74 -13.26 -20.26
CA ILE A 448 -8.38 -12.38 -19.28
C ILE A 448 -9.24 -11.36 -20.03
N ALA A 449 -10.53 -11.35 -19.74
CA ALA A 449 -11.45 -10.39 -20.33
C ALA A 449 -11.63 -9.17 -19.43
N PHE A 450 -11.65 -7.98 -20.03
CA PHE A 450 -11.90 -6.72 -19.33
C PHE A 450 -12.74 -5.78 -20.21
N PRO A 451 -13.58 -4.92 -19.60
CA PRO A 451 -14.35 -3.95 -20.35
C PRO A 451 -13.45 -2.78 -20.79
N LEU A 452 -13.60 -2.36 -22.04
CA LEU A 452 -13.00 -1.11 -22.52
C LEU A 452 -13.88 0.07 -22.08
N PRO A 453 -13.36 1.03 -21.28
CA PRO A 453 -14.18 2.15 -20.79
C PRO A 453 -14.80 2.94 -21.95
N ALA A 454 -16.11 3.19 -21.89
CA ALA A 454 -16.75 4.13 -22.80
C ALA A 454 -16.47 5.56 -22.32
N HIS A 455 -15.85 6.40 -23.14
CA HIS A 455 -15.66 7.80 -22.78
C HIS A 455 -17.03 8.50 -22.72
N GLY A 456 -17.31 9.21 -21.62
CA GLY A 456 -18.54 9.99 -21.43
C GLY A 456 -18.65 11.26 -22.29
N GLY A 457 -17.87 11.36 -23.38
CA GLY A 457 -17.90 12.48 -24.31
C GLY A 457 -19.06 12.37 -25.28
N ARG A 458 -19.79 13.47 -25.49
CA ARG A 458 -20.97 13.58 -26.38
C ARG A 458 -20.69 13.33 -27.89
N ARG A 459 -19.50 12.88 -28.27
CA ARG A 459 -19.20 12.50 -29.66
C ARG A 459 -19.41 11.00 -29.84
N LYS A 460 -20.06 10.63 -30.94
CA LYS A 460 -20.19 9.25 -31.45
C LYS A 460 -18.83 8.71 -31.92
N GLU A 461 -17.81 8.74 -31.06
CA GLU A 461 -16.59 8.01 -31.32
C GLU A 461 -16.87 6.56 -30.97
N HIS A 462 -17.02 5.75 -32.02
CA HIS A 462 -17.21 4.31 -31.91
C HIS A 462 -15.97 3.60 -31.35
N GLU A 463 -14.82 4.27 -31.38
CA GLU A 463 -13.52 3.79 -30.93
C GLU A 463 -13.17 4.38 -29.56
N ALA A 464 -12.76 3.52 -28.64
CA ALA A 464 -12.21 3.89 -27.35
C ALA A 464 -10.78 3.38 -27.24
N ALA A 465 -9.98 4.05 -26.41
CA ALA A 465 -8.66 3.59 -26.02
C ALA A 465 -8.60 3.38 -24.51
N ALA A 466 -7.63 2.60 -24.06
CA ALA A 466 -7.25 2.45 -22.65
C ALA A 466 -5.78 2.04 -22.54
N HIS A 467 -5.19 2.26 -21.37
CA HIS A 467 -3.92 1.64 -21.01
C HIS A 467 -4.16 0.44 -20.12
N VAL A 468 -3.52 -0.67 -20.46
CA VAL A 468 -3.51 -1.89 -19.66
C VAL A 468 -2.12 -2.09 -19.10
N HIS A 469 -2.05 -2.24 -17.78
CA HIS A 469 -0.83 -2.61 -17.06
C HIS A 469 -1.00 -4.02 -16.50
N VAL A 470 -0.04 -4.89 -16.81
CA VAL A 470 0.05 -6.22 -16.23
C VAL A 470 1.06 -6.18 -15.10
N MET A 471 0.64 -6.55 -13.89
CA MET A 471 1.57 -6.75 -12.79
C MET A 471 1.97 -8.22 -12.73
N TYR A 472 3.25 -8.48 -12.53
CA TYR A 472 3.80 -9.82 -12.46
C TYR A 472 4.85 -9.94 -11.37
N LEU A 473 5.12 -11.18 -10.95
CA LEU A 473 6.24 -11.48 -10.05
C LEU A 473 7.53 -11.53 -10.86
N GLN A 474 8.50 -10.69 -10.53
CA GLN A 474 9.88 -10.74 -10.99
C GLN A 474 10.75 -11.42 -9.93
N SER A 475 11.73 -12.24 -10.32
CA SER A 475 12.64 -12.92 -9.38
C SER A 475 13.99 -13.21 -10.02
N TYR A 476 15.00 -13.51 -9.20
CA TYR A 476 16.37 -13.82 -9.64
C TYR A 476 16.60 -15.29 -10.00
N GLU A 477 15.57 -16.13 -9.88
CA GLU A 477 15.64 -17.58 -10.12
C GLU A 477 14.27 -18.10 -10.58
N HIS A 478 14.29 -19.20 -11.33
CA HIS A 478 13.14 -19.98 -11.79
C HIS A 478 12.22 -19.32 -12.85
N MET A 479 12.42 -18.05 -13.19
CA MET A 479 11.46 -17.25 -13.97
C MET A 479 11.53 -17.46 -15.48
N GLY A 480 10.36 -17.54 -16.11
CA GLY A 480 10.20 -17.61 -17.56
C GLY A 480 9.88 -16.27 -18.21
N VAL A 481 9.72 -16.29 -19.54
CA VAL A 481 9.29 -15.15 -20.35
C VAL A 481 7.85 -15.37 -20.81
N ALA A 482 6.96 -14.39 -20.63
CA ALA A 482 5.62 -14.42 -21.19
C ALA A 482 5.44 -13.35 -22.29
N GLU A 483 4.64 -13.66 -23.29
CA GLU A 483 4.12 -12.68 -24.26
C GLU A 483 2.70 -12.29 -23.87
N VAL A 484 2.40 -11.00 -23.90
CA VAL A 484 1.08 -10.45 -23.60
C VAL A 484 0.57 -9.70 -24.84
N SER A 485 -0.62 -10.05 -25.30
CA SER A 485 -1.22 -9.48 -26.52
C SER A 485 -2.76 -9.41 -26.42
N CYS A 486 -3.37 -8.62 -27.30
CA CYS A 486 -4.83 -8.55 -27.44
C CYS A 486 -5.27 -9.50 -28.55
N VAL A 487 -6.25 -10.36 -28.28
CA VAL A 487 -6.67 -11.43 -29.21
C VAL A 487 -8.12 -11.32 -29.69
N GLU A 488 -9.00 -10.61 -28.96
CA GLU A 488 -10.41 -10.44 -29.34
C GLU A 488 -10.96 -9.07 -28.98
N SER A 489 -11.84 -8.54 -29.85
CA SER A 489 -12.59 -7.27 -29.74
C SER A 489 -11.76 -5.99 -29.73
N CYS A 490 -10.47 -6.08 -29.44
CA CYS A 490 -9.56 -4.96 -29.27
C CYS A 490 -8.17 -5.30 -29.82
N GLY A 491 -7.41 -4.28 -30.23
CA GLY A 491 -6.05 -4.39 -30.72
C GLY A 491 -5.04 -3.77 -29.75
N CYS A 492 -3.87 -4.39 -29.63
CA CYS A 492 -2.69 -3.81 -28.99
C CYS A 492 -1.42 -4.46 -29.54
N ALA A 493 -0.30 -3.74 -29.47
CA ALA A 493 1.01 -4.30 -29.81
C ALA A 493 1.42 -5.35 -28.75
N PRO A 494 1.92 -6.53 -29.14
CA PRO A 494 2.36 -7.54 -28.19
C PRO A 494 3.60 -7.07 -27.44
N VAL A 495 3.69 -7.41 -26.15
CA VAL A 495 4.86 -7.14 -25.31
C VAL A 495 5.39 -8.44 -24.73
N GLN A 496 6.72 -8.56 -24.64
CA GLN A 496 7.37 -9.72 -24.04
C GLN A 496 7.98 -9.32 -22.69
N ILE A 497 7.61 -10.07 -21.66
CA ILE A 497 7.96 -9.82 -20.27
C ILE A 497 8.92 -10.90 -19.82
N ASP A 498 10.20 -10.55 -19.67
CA ASP A 498 11.16 -11.41 -18.98
C ASP A 498 11.02 -11.19 -17.47
N ALA A 499 10.57 -12.23 -16.75
CA ALA A 499 10.35 -12.14 -15.32
C ALA A 499 11.60 -12.44 -14.49
N HIS A 500 12.75 -12.71 -15.14
CA HIS A 500 14.02 -12.94 -14.49
C HIS A 500 14.84 -11.64 -14.33
N ASP A 501 15.29 -11.35 -13.11
CA ASP A 501 16.17 -10.21 -12.81
C ASP A 501 17.27 -10.63 -11.82
N THR A 502 18.50 -10.73 -12.33
CA THR A 502 19.69 -11.07 -11.53
C THR A 502 20.33 -9.86 -10.85
N ALA A 503 19.93 -8.64 -11.18
CA ALA A 503 20.43 -7.43 -10.54
C ALA A 503 19.92 -7.30 -9.10
N ARG A 504 18.84 -7.99 -8.76
CA ARG A 504 18.26 -8.07 -7.42
C ARG A 504 18.39 -9.49 -6.89
N ARG A 505 18.42 -9.63 -5.56
CA ARG A 505 18.40 -10.94 -4.88
C ARG A 505 17.05 -11.22 -4.22
N ASP A 506 16.01 -10.56 -4.73
CA ASP A 506 14.69 -10.45 -4.10
C ASP A 506 13.61 -10.61 -5.17
N SER A 507 12.57 -11.38 -4.88
CA SER A 507 11.40 -11.42 -5.74
C SER A 507 10.49 -10.21 -5.47
N LEU A 508 10.12 -9.47 -6.51
CA LEU A 508 9.31 -8.25 -6.42
C LEU A 508 8.07 -8.33 -7.32
N GLU A 509 7.02 -7.60 -6.98
CA GLU A 509 5.92 -7.40 -7.91
C GLU A 509 6.22 -6.13 -8.72
N THR A 510 6.20 -6.28 -10.05
CA THR A 510 6.54 -5.18 -10.97
C THR A 510 5.49 -5.06 -12.06
N LEU A 511 5.40 -3.87 -12.64
CA LEU A 511 4.54 -3.59 -13.79
C LEU A 511 5.31 -3.90 -15.07
N ALA A 512 4.62 -4.54 -16.01
CA ALA A 512 5.07 -4.67 -17.38
C ALA A 512 4.91 -3.32 -18.12
N PRO A 513 5.61 -3.14 -19.26
CA PRO A 513 5.35 -2.03 -20.15
C PRO A 513 3.85 -1.90 -20.45
N ARG A 514 3.33 -0.66 -20.49
CA ARG A 514 1.91 -0.44 -20.79
C ARG A 514 1.56 -1.03 -22.16
N LEU A 515 0.37 -1.60 -22.24
CA LEU A 515 -0.27 -1.88 -23.51
C LEU A 515 -1.30 -0.79 -23.80
N ARG A 516 -1.13 -0.07 -24.92
CA ARG A 516 -2.18 0.78 -25.48
C ARG A 516 -3.19 -0.11 -26.18
N VAL A 517 -4.39 -0.19 -25.64
CA VAL A 517 -5.48 -1.02 -26.15
C VAL A 517 -6.50 -0.11 -26.82
N VAL A 518 -6.84 -0.44 -28.06
CA VAL A 518 -7.86 0.25 -28.86
C VAL A 518 -8.95 -0.71 -29.29
N GLY A 519 -10.19 -0.27 -29.30
CA GLY A 519 -11.33 -1.11 -29.66
C GLY A 519 -12.66 -0.37 -29.61
N ALA A 520 -13.76 -1.07 -29.82
CA ALA A 520 -15.08 -0.43 -29.74
C ALA A 520 -15.41 -0.01 -28.30
N ALA A 521 -15.97 1.18 -28.09
CA ALA A 521 -16.35 1.66 -26.76
C ALA A 521 -17.31 0.69 -26.07
N GLY A 522 -17.01 0.31 -24.82
CA GLY A 522 -17.80 -0.66 -24.05
C GLY A 522 -17.62 -2.13 -24.47
N SER A 523 -16.75 -2.42 -25.44
CA SER A 523 -16.46 -3.81 -25.83
C SER A 523 -15.74 -4.58 -24.73
N ARG A 524 -15.86 -5.91 -24.78
CA ARG A 524 -15.14 -6.84 -23.90
C ARG A 524 -13.84 -7.25 -24.59
N CYS A 525 -12.75 -6.55 -24.27
CA CYS A 525 -11.41 -6.90 -24.74
C CYS A 525 -10.93 -8.20 -24.10
N VAL A 526 -10.11 -8.95 -24.83
CA VAL A 526 -9.44 -10.15 -24.29
C VAL A 526 -7.93 -10.00 -24.42
N LEU A 527 -7.26 -9.99 -23.28
CA LEU A 527 -5.81 -10.10 -23.17
C LEU A 527 -5.42 -11.57 -23.08
N GLU A 528 -4.44 -12.00 -23.87
CA GLU A 528 -3.81 -13.30 -23.75
C GLU A 528 -2.39 -13.14 -23.19
N ALA A 529 -2.06 -13.90 -22.15
CA ALA A 529 -0.71 -14.08 -21.66
C ALA A 529 -0.24 -15.51 -21.98
N ARG A 530 0.82 -15.64 -22.78
CA ARG A 530 1.38 -16.92 -23.23
C ARG A 530 2.79 -17.11 -22.72
N LEU A 531 3.02 -18.18 -21.96
CA LEU A 531 4.35 -18.54 -21.48
C LEU A 531 5.21 -19.07 -22.64
N LEU A 532 6.36 -18.45 -22.89
CA LEU A 532 7.22 -18.78 -24.03
C LEU A 532 8.20 -19.92 -23.70
N ARG A 533 8.68 -20.59 -24.76
CA ARG A 533 9.78 -21.57 -24.72
C ARG A 533 11.12 -20.99 -24.32
N ARG A 534 11.34 -19.69 -24.53
CA ARG A 534 12.59 -19.04 -24.17
C ARG A 534 12.54 -18.61 -22.70
N THR A 535 13.69 -18.65 -22.05
CA THR A 535 13.87 -18.19 -20.68
C THR A 535 15.31 -17.71 -20.52
N SER A 536 15.53 -16.72 -19.66
CA SER A 536 16.87 -16.29 -19.24
C SER A 536 17.29 -16.91 -17.90
N SER A 537 16.41 -17.63 -17.20
CA SER A 537 16.72 -18.27 -15.91
C SER A 537 16.96 -19.78 -16.00
N GLY A 538 16.75 -20.38 -17.18
CA GLY A 538 16.74 -21.84 -17.37
C GLY A 538 15.43 -22.55 -16.98
N GLU A 539 14.44 -21.82 -16.48
CA GLU A 539 13.14 -22.35 -16.06
C GLU A 539 11.97 -21.46 -16.54
N HIS A 540 10.73 -21.91 -16.34
CA HIS A 540 9.56 -21.32 -16.99
C HIS A 540 8.47 -20.82 -16.02
N LYS A 541 8.79 -20.50 -14.77
CA LYS A 541 7.78 -19.96 -13.86
C LYS A 541 7.36 -18.56 -14.28
N PHE A 542 6.07 -18.32 -14.46
CA PHE A 542 5.53 -16.97 -14.62
C PHE A 542 4.31 -16.80 -13.73
N LYS A 543 4.19 -15.64 -13.07
CA LYS A 543 3.04 -15.31 -12.23
C LYS A 543 2.52 -13.92 -12.54
N LEU A 544 1.27 -13.84 -12.96
CA LEU A 544 0.50 -12.60 -13.11
C LEU A 544 -0.24 -12.31 -11.80
N THR A 545 0.00 -11.14 -11.23
CA THR A 545 -0.49 -10.76 -9.89
C THR A 545 -1.59 -9.71 -9.93
N ALA A 546 -1.63 -8.85 -10.95
CA ALA A 546 -2.73 -7.91 -11.15
C ALA A 546 -2.92 -7.51 -12.62
N LEU A 547 -4.13 -7.04 -12.93
CA LEU A 547 -4.48 -6.38 -14.18
C LEU A 547 -5.07 -5.01 -13.84
N ILE A 548 -4.50 -3.96 -14.42
CA ILE A 548 -4.92 -2.58 -14.21
C ILE A 548 -5.33 -2.01 -15.56
N VAL A 549 -6.54 -1.50 -15.65
CA VAL A 549 -7.04 -0.79 -16.84
C VAL A 549 -7.25 0.66 -16.45
N THR A 550 -6.63 1.58 -17.16
CA THR A 550 -6.78 3.02 -16.94
C THR A 550 -7.28 3.70 -18.21
N PRO A 551 -8.11 4.75 -18.11
CA PRO A 551 -8.46 5.54 -19.27
C PRO A 551 -7.19 6.19 -19.88
N PRO A 552 -7.19 6.44 -21.19
CA PRO A 552 -6.12 7.18 -21.85
C PRO A 552 -6.14 8.59 -21.28
N VAL A 553 -4.97 9.11 -20.88
CA VAL A 553 -4.89 10.51 -20.45
C VAL A 553 -4.81 11.36 -21.71
N ALA A 554 -5.53 12.48 -21.72
CA ALA A 554 -5.67 13.36 -22.89
C ALA A 554 -4.34 13.97 -23.38
N ASP A 555 -3.28 13.89 -22.56
CA ASP A 555 -1.93 14.31 -22.90
C ASP A 555 -1.00 13.10 -22.74
N GLU A 556 -0.78 12.34 -23.82
CA GLU A 556 0.12 11.19 -23.84
C GLU A 556 1.57 11.60 -23.46
N SER A 557 1.95 12.87 -23.65
CA SER A 557 3.28 13.41 -23.30
C SER A 557 3.48 13.57 -21.79
N ALA A 558 2.44 13.98 -21.06
CA ALA A 558 2.45 14.02 -19.60
C ALA A 558 2.53 12.61 -18.96
N ILE A 559 2.24 11.54 -19.72
CA ILE A 559 2.43 10.15 -19.29
C ILE A 559 3.70 9.51 -19.86
N GLU A 560 4.33 9.95 -20.96
CA GLU A 560 5.69 9.44 -21.26
C GLU A 560 6.61 9.66 -20.06
N ASP A 561 6.45 10.80 -19.40
CA ASP A 561 6.98 11.07 -18.07
C ASP A 561 6.51 10.02 -17.04
N VAL A 562 5.20 9.83 -16.79
CA VAL A 562 4.68 8.81 -15.83
C VAL A 562 5.08 7.36 -16.16
N GLN A 563 5.39 7.05 -17.42
CA GLN A 563 5.71 5.72 -17.93
C GLN A 563 7.22 5.43 -17.86
N ASP A 564 8.07 6.38 -18.23
CA ASP A 564 9.50 6.38 -17.90
C ASP A 564 9.68 6.40 -16.36
N PHE A 565 8.75 7.03 -15.63
CA PHE A 565 8.58 6.96 -14.17
C PHE A 565 7.93 5.67 -13.66
N VAL A 566 7.58 4.68 -14.50
CA VAL A 566 7.17 3.35 -14.05
C VAL A 566 8.22 2.30 -14.43
N ASP A 567 8.81 2.44 -15.61
CA ASP A 567 9.63 1.44 -16.28
C ASP A 567 11.16 1.66 -16.16
N SER A 568 11.65 2.80 -15.63
CA SER A 568 13.10 3.01 -15.44
C SER A 568 13.69 2.15 -14.29
N SER A 569 14.16 0.96 -14.65
CA SER A 569 15.19 0.23 -13.91
C SER A 569 16.49 1.06 -13.86
N PRO A 570 17.33 0.96 -12.80
CA PRO A 570 18.62 1.65 -12.74
C PRO A 570 19.54 1.44 -13.97
N THR A 571 19.34 0.36 -14.72
CA THR A 571 20.15 -0.01 -15.88
C THR A 571 19.94 0.87 -17.11
N SER A 572 18.79 1.54 -17.26
CA SER A 572 18.47 2.33 -18.45
C SER A 572 19.16 3.71 -18.47
N LEU A 573 19.49 4.24 -17.29
CA LEU A 573 20.13 5.57 -17.14
C LEU A 573 21.63 5.58 -17.45
N VAL A 574 22.32 4.42 -17.35
CA VAL A 574 23.76 4.33 -17.68
C VAL A 574 24.00 4.48 -19.19
N ARG A 575 23.08 3.99 -20.03
CA ARG A 575 23.23 4.08 -21.49
C ARG A 575 22.95 5.48 -22.07
N LEU A 576 22.17 6.31 -21.37
CA LEU A 576 21.88 7.69 -21.80
C LEU A 576 23.04 8.66 -21.50
N VAL A 577 23.92 8.33 -20.53
CA VAL A 577 25.09 9.14 -20.22
C VAL A 577 26.29 8.80 -21.12
N GLU A 578 26.37 7.57 -21.64
CA GLU A 578 27.48 7.13 -22.50
C GLU A 578 27.27 7.39 -24.00
N GLY A 579 26.08 7.88 -24.41
CA GLY A 579 25.73 8.12 -25.82
C GLY A 579 25.80 9.58 -26.30
N GLY A 580 26.04 10.55 -25.42
CA GLY A 580 26.10 11.98 -25.75
C GLY A 580 27.54 12.46 -25.95
N GLY A 581 27.95 12.60 -27.21
CA GLY A 581 29.35 12.75 -27.62
C GLY A 581 30.11 14.01 -27.19
N ASN A 582 31.41 13.99 -27.52
CA ASN A 582 32.13 15.17 -27.99
C ASN A 582 33.40 14.75 -28.75
N SER A 583 33.36 14.93 -30.07
CA SER A 583 34.56 15.30 -30.83
C SER A 583 34.98 16.72 -30.42
N PRO A 584 36.28 16.98 -30.27
CA PRO A 584 36.79 18.31 -30.51
C PRO A 584 37.87 18.30 -31.60
N LEU A 585 37.57 19.05 -32.66
CA LEU A 585 38.42 20.04 -33.33
C LEU A 585 39.94 19.89 -33.20
N LYS A 586 40.57 19.70 -34.37
CA LYS A 586 42.00 19.90 -34.63
C LYS A 586 42.48 21.30 -34.23
N PRO A 587 43.72 21.40 -33.74
CA PRO A 587 44.60 22.52 -34.04
C PRO A 587 45.78 22.08 -34.91
N SER A 588 46.06 22.87 -35.94
CA SER A 588 47.32 22.88 -36.67
C SER A 588 48.41 23.53 -35.82
N THR A 589 49.61 22.94 -35.74
CA THR A 589 50.92 23.60 -35.99
C THR A 589 52.12 22.65 -35.73
N SER A 590 53.01 22.62 -36.72
CA SER A 590 54.49 22.53 -36.69
C SER A 590 55.24 21.51 -35.81
N SER A 591 55.92 20.60 -36.53
CA SER A 591 57.33 20.16 -36.38
C SER A 591 58.12 20.53 -35.12
N LEU A 592 58.66 19.51 -34.45
CA LEU A 592 60.09 19.40 -34.11
C LEU A 592 60.41 17.98 -33.59
N ASP A 593 61.46 17.40 -34.17
CA ASP A 593 62.11 16.16 -33.76
C ASP A 593 62.67 16.22 -32.33
N LEU A 594 62.72 15.07 -31.66
CA LEU A 594 63.96 14.50 -31.09
C LEU A 594 63.70 13.13 -30.42
N ALA A 595 64.61 12.21 -30.71
CA ALA A 595 64.68 10.85 -30.21
C ALA A 595 65.18 10.77 -28.75
N SER A 596 64.66 9.80 -27.99
CA SER A 596 65.42 8.78 -27.22
C SER A 596 64.46 7.77 -26.60
#